data_AF-A0AAD6QCT1-F1
#
_entry.id   AF-A0AAD6QCT1-F1
#
_cell.length_a   1.000
_cell.length_b   1.000
_cell.length_c   1.000
_cell.angle_alpha   90.00
_cell.angle_beta   90.00
_cell.angle_gamma   90.00
#
_symmetry.space_group_name_H-M   'P 1'
#
loop_
_entity.id
_entity.type
_entity.pdbx_description
1 polymer ?
#
loop_
_entity_poly.entity_id
_entity_poly.type
_entity_poly.pdbx_seq_one_letter_code
_entity_poly.pdbx_strand_id
1 'polypeptide(L)' 'MLQMVVEKNIYSRNDLEELLNCFLELNSPCHHSVIVQAFTEIWNEIISKRIVKKPCAQLDVSQKMKES' A
#
# COMPACT_ATOMS: atom_id res chain seq x y z
N MET A 1 -0.03 1.21 -10.36
CA MET A 1 1.21 0.75 -9.68
C MET A 1 0.89 -0.06 -8.41
N LEU A 2 0.10 0.46 -7.46
CA LEU A 2 -0.29 -0.26 -6.24
C LEU A 2 -0.98 -1.62 -6.48
N GLN A 3 -1.87 -1.74 -7.47
CA GLN A 3 -2.53 -3.03 -7.77
C GLN A 3 -1.52 -4.12 -8.18
N MET A 4 -0.52 -3.79 -8.99
CA MET A 4 0.52 -4.76 -9.40
C MET A 4 1.35 -5.25 -8.22
N VAL A 5 1.68 -4.35 -7.28
CA VAL A 5 2.45 -4.67 -6.07
C VAL A 5 1.70 -5.70 -5.20
N VAL A 6 0.39 -5.54 -5.05
CA VAL A 6 -0.47 -6.45 -4.28
C VAL A 6 -0.68 -7.78 -5.02
N GLU A 7 -1.00 -7.74 -6.31
CA GLU A 7 -1.24 -8.94 -7.12
C GLU A 7 0.00 -9.82 -7.28
N LYS A 8 1.19 -9.21 -7.42
CA LYS A 8 2.46 -9.93 -7.54
C LYS A 8 3.14 -10.25 -6.21
N ASN A 9 2.49 -9.96 -5.08
CA ASN A 9 3.01 -10.20 -3.73
C ASN A 9 4.40 -9.56 -3.46
N ILE A 10 4.65 -8.38 -4.04
CA ILE A 10 5.90 -7.62 -3.88
C ILE A 10 5.82 -6.83 -2.56
N TYR A 11 6.22 -7.47 -1.46
CA TYR A 11 6.04 -6.91 -0.12
C TYR A 11 7.33 -6.71 0.68
N SER A 12 8.45 -7.23 0.17
CA SER A 12 9.76 -7.00 0.75
C SER A 12 10.32 -5.66 0.30
N ARG A 13 11.26 -5.11 1.09
CA ARG A 13 11.97 -3.88 0.71
C ARG A 13 12.69 -4.06 -0.61
N ASN A 14 13.39 -5.18 -0.75
CA ASN A 14 14.24 -5.48 -1.89
C ASN A 14 13.40 -5.59 -3.18
N ASP A 15 12.27 -6.27 -3.16
CA ASP A 15 11.43 -6.40 -4.37
C ASP A 15 10.85 -5.05 -4.81
N LEU A 16 10.52 -4.17 -3.86
CA LEU A 16 10.04 -2.81 -4.14
C LEU A 16 11.15 -1.91 -4.69
N GLU A 17 12.37 -2.06 -4.19
CA GLU A 17 13.56 -1.33 -4.65
C GLU A 17 13.98 -1.77 -6.05
N GLU A 18 14.00 -3.08 -6.32
CA GLU A 18 14.24 -3.62 -7.67
C GLU A 18 13.17 -3.15 -8.65
N LEU A 19 11.90 -3.19 -8.25
CA LEU A 19 10.81 -2.69 -9.09
C LEU A 19 10.96 -1.19 -9.39
N LEU A 20 11.30 -0.37 -8.39
CA LEU A 20 11.56 1.05 -8.58
C LEU A 20 12.70 1.27 -9.59
N ASN A 21 13.81 0.55 -9.43
CA ASN A 21 14.95 0.64 -10.34
C ASN A 21 14.55 0.28 -11.77
N CYS A 22 13.77 -0.78 -11.98
CA CYS A 22 13.23 -1.11 -13.30
C CYS A 22 12.39 0.04 -13.90
N PHE A 23 11.54 0.69 -13.11
CA PHE A 23 10.76 1.83 -13.60
C PHE A 23 11.63 3.05 -13.93
N LEU A 24 12.70 3.31 -13.18
CA LEU A 24 13.62 4.41 -13.46
C LEU A 24 14.44 4.15 -14.74
N GLU A 25 14.88 2.91 -14.97
CA GLU A 25 15.62 2.54 -16.18
C GLU A 25 14.73 2.55 -17.44
N LEU A 26 13.47 2.15 -17.31
CA LEU A 26 12.52 2.09 -18.43
C LEU A 26 11.94 3.45 -18.83
N ASN A 27 12.08 4.48 -17.99
CA ASN A 27 11.46 5.78 -18.22
C ASN A 27 12.49 6.91 -18.29
N SER A 28 12.19 7.92 -19.12
CA SER A 28 13.00 9.13 -19.19
C SER A 28 13.08 9.85 -17.82
N PRO A 29 14.20 10.54 -17.51
CA PRO A 29 14.37 11.29 -16.26
C PRO A 29 13.25 12.28 -15.94
N CYS A 30 12.54 12.79 -16.95
CA CYS A 30 11.39 13.67 -16.74
C CYS A 30 10.23 13.02 -15.96
N HIS A 31 10.15 11.68 -15.95
CA HIS A 31 9.14 10.93 -15.22
C HIS A 31 9.64 10.41 -13.86
N HIS A 32 10.92 10.53 -13.56
CA HIS A 32 11.49 9.95 -12.33
C HIS A 32 10.87 10.52 -11.06
N SER A 33 10.58 11.83 -11.04
CA SER A 33 9.97 12.48 -9.87
C SER A 33 8.61 11.90 -9.52
N VAL A 34 7.73 11.71 -10.52
CA VAL A 34 6.39 11.13 -10.30
C VAL A 34 6.46 9.64 -9.96
N ILE A 35 7.43 8.91 -10.52
CA ILE A 35 7.68 7.50 -10.18
C ILE A 35 8.08 7.37 -8.71
N VAL A 36 9.11 8.12 -8.27
CA VAL A 36 9.59 8.09 -6.88
C VAL A 36 8.49 8.50 -5.90
N GLN A 37 7.69 9.51 -6.24
CA GLN A 37 6.55 9.91 -5.43
C GLN A 37 5.53 8.78 -5.26
N ALA A 38 5.13 8.12 -6.35
CA ALA A 38 4.18 7.02 -6.29
C ALA A 38 4.68 5.84 -5.45
N PHE A 39 5.97 5.47 -5.57
CA PHE A 39 6.58 4.43 -4.73
C PHE A 39 6.65 4.83 -3.26
N THR A 40 6.90 6.11 -2.96
CA THR A 40 6.90 6.63 -1.58
C THR A 40 5.51 6.55 -0.96
N GLU A 41 4.47 6.91 -1.70
CA GLU A 41 3.07 6.77 -1.25
C GLU A 41 2.71 5.30 -0.98
N ILE A 42 3.09 4.38 -1.87
CA ILE A 42 2.87 2.93 -1.67
C ILE A 42 3.59 2.42 -0.41
N TRP A 43 4.84 2.85 -0.20
CA TRP A 43 5.61 2.48 0.99
C TRP A 43 4.94 2.96 2.28
N ASN A 44 4.48 4.21 2.29
CA ASN A 44 3.74 4.79 3.40
C ASN A 44 2.41 4.08 3.65
N GLU A 45 1.68 3.69 2.60
CA GLU A 45 0.45 2.89 2.72
C GLU A 45 0.71 1.50 3.30
N ILE A 46 1.78 0.81 2.87
CA ILE A 46 2.16 -0.50 3.40
C ILE A 46 2.57 -0.39 4.87
N ILE A 47 3.39 0.61 5.22
CA ILE A 47 3.80 0.87 6.59
C ILE A 47 2.60 1.29 7.44
N SER A 48 1.77 2.23 6.98
CA SER A 48 0.58 2.70 7.70
C SER A 48 -0.41 1.55 7.95
N LYS A 49 -0.64 0.68 6.97
CA LYS A 49 -1.48 -0.53 7.15
C LYS A 49 -0.85 -1.57 8.09
N ARG A 50 0.48 -1.62 8.19
CA ARG A 50 1.20 -2.50 9.13
C ARG A 50 1.30 -1.92 10.54
N ILE A 51 1.42 -0.60 10.68
CA ILE A 51 1.54 0.13 11.95
C ILE A 51 0.16 0.43 12.55
N VAL A 52 -0.89 0.55 11.73
CA VAL A 52 -2.29 0.67 12.16
C VAL A 52 -2.99 -0.70 12.08
N LYS A 53 -2.41 -1.72 12.72
CA LYS A 53 -3.28 -2.62 13.51
C LYS A 53 -3.41 -2.02 14.90
N LYS A 54 -4.17 -0.93 15.01
CA LYS A 54 -4.92 -0.68 16.24
C LYS A 54 -6.05 -1.73 16.27
N PRO A 55 -6.30 -2.43 17.38
CA PRO A 55 -7.55 -3.14 17.57
C PRO A 55 -8.63 -2.06 17.72
N CYS A 56 -9.14 -1.54 16.60
CA CYS A 56 -10.36 -0.75 16.67
C CYS A 56 -11.46 -1.78 16.86
N ALA A 57 -11.94 -1.90 18.10
CA ALA A 57 -13.13 -2.64 18.43
C ALA A 57 -14.18 -2.42 17.34
N GLN A 58 -14.68 -3.52 16.80
CA GLN A 58 -15.93 -3.53 16.06
C GLN A 58 -17.02 -3.19 17.08
N LEU A 59 -17.19 -1.90 17.37
CA LEU A 59 -18.36 -1.33 18.01
C LEU A 59 -19.18 -0.69 16.91
N ASP A 60 -19.78 -1.53 16.08
CA ASP A 60 -21.08 -1.20 15.52
C ASP A 60 -22.11 -1.81 16.49
N VAL A 61 -22.57 -0.98 17.43
CA VAL A 61 -23.66 -1.29 18.36
C VAL A 61 -24.92 -0.67 17.77
N SER A 62 -25.77 -1.52 17.16
CA SER A 62 -27.23 -1.38 16.97
C SER A 62 -27.63 -2.05 15.64
N GLN A 63 -28.53 -3.03 15.53
CA GLN A 63 -29.62 -3.48 16.38
C GLN A 63 -29.92 -4.95 16.05
N LYS A 64 -29.90 -5.83 17.05
CA LYS A 64 -30.80 -6.98 17.07
C LYS A 64 -31.27 -7.22 18.49
N MET A 65 -32.39 -6.56 18.84
CA MET A 65 -33.29 -6.98 19.90
C MET A 65 -34.66 -6.34 19.65
N LYS A 66 -35.57 -7.13 19.06
CA LYS A 66 -36.97 -7.30 19.50
C LYS A 66 -37.56 -8.45 18.68
N GLU A 67 -37.23 -9.67 19.09
CA GLU A 67 -38.20 -10.74 19.12
C GLU A 67 -38.73 -10.77 20.56
N SER A 68 -39.97 -10.31 20.73
CA SER A 68 -40.93 -10.81 21.72
C SER A 68 -42.33 -10.40 21.29
#